data_AF-A0A394BZK2-F1
#
_entry.id   AF-A0A394BZK2-F1
#
_cell.length_a   1.000
_cell.length_b   1.000
_cell.length_c   1.000
_cell.angle_alpha   90.00
_cell.angle_beta   90.00
_cell.angle_gamma   90.00
#
_symmetry.space_group_name_H-M   'P 1'
#
loop_
_entity.id
_entity.type
_entity.pdbx_description
1 polymer ?
#
loop_
_entity_poly.entity_id
_entity_poly.type
_entity_poly.pdbx_seq_one_letter_code
_entity_poly.pdbx_strand_id
1 'polypeptide(L)'
;MAGTATPENSLLSPTSSRSVTHTVNGSHKFVIQGYSLAKGMGVGKHIASDVFAVGGYQWAIYFYPDGKNPDDNSAYVSVFIALASDGTDVRALFELTLVDQTGQGNHKVHSHFDRSLESGPYTLKYKGSMW
;
A
#
# COMPACT_ATOMS: atom_id res chain seq x y z
N MET A 1 68.89 4.27 35.87
CA MET A 1 68.00 5.28 35.26
C MET A 1 67.38 4.65 34.02
N ALA A 2 66.05 4.55 34.02
CA ALA A 2 65.09 4.33 32.92
C ALA A 2 65.35 3.21 31.87
N GLY A 3 64.35 2.49 31.36
CA GLY A 3 62.90 2.61 31.51
C GLY A 3 62.21 1.34 31.00
N THR A 4 61.13 0.97 31.67
CA THR A 4 60.24 -0.12 31.27
C THR A 4 59.28 0.36 30.19
N ALA A 5 59.29 -0.27 29.02
CA ALA A 5 58.31 -0.04 27.97
C ALA A 5 56.99 -0.74 28.32
N THR A 6 55.93 0.04 28.51
CA THR A 6 54.55 -0.44 28.59
C THR A 6 54.03 -0.77 27.18
N PRO A 7 53.36 -1.92 26.96
CA PRO A 7 52.72 -2.17 25.68
C PRO A 7 51.48 -1.29 25.59
N GLU A 8 51.42 -0.43 24.58
CA GLU A 8 50.23 0.33 24.25
C GLU A 8 49.14 -0.65 23.82
N ASN A 9 48.27 -0.99 24.77
CA ASN A 9 47.04 -1.70 24.51
C ASN A 9 46.14 -0.72 23.74
N SER A 10 46.20 -0.75 22.41
CA SER A 10 45.32 0.02 21.53
C SER A 10 43.89 -0.46 21.76
N LEU A 11 43.21 0.16 22.73
CA LEU A 11 41.82 -0.07 23.08
C LEU A 11 40.97 0.34 21.88
N LEU A 12 40.62 -0.63 21.05
CA LEU A 12 39.64 -0.46 19.98
C LEU A 12 38.35 0.06 20.60
N SER A 13 38.01 1.31 20.27
CA SER A 13 36.77 1.93 20.75
C SER A 13 35.58 1.19 20.13
N PRO A 14 34.57 0.78 20.92
CA PRO A 14 33.41 0.09 20.39
C PRO A 14 32.62 1.01 19.44
N THR A 15 32.19 0.48 18.30
CA THR A 15 31.31 1.18 17.36
C THR A 15 29.87 0.73 17.52
N SER A 16 28.92 1.63 17.26
CA SER A 16 27.48 1.34 17.30
C SER A 16 26.80 1.97 16.08
N SER A 17 25.76 1.32 15.57
CA SER A 17 24.92 1.84 14.50
C SER A 17 23.45 1.58 14.81
N ARG A 18 22.56 2.37 14.21
CA ARG A 18 21.11 2.26 14.36
C ARG A 18 20.43 2.42 13.01
N SER A 19 19.54 1.49 12.67
CA SER A 19 18.61 1.60 11.54
C SER A 19 17.24 2.02 12.05
N VAL A 20 16.58 2.96 11.36
CA VAL A 20 15.24 3.46 11.68
C VAL A 20 14.40 3.44 10.41
N THR A 21 13.23 2.82 10.47
CA THR A 21 12.24 2.83 9.38
C THR A 21 11.04 3.66 9.81
N HIS A 22 10.55 4.54 8.93
CA HIS A 22 9.36 5.35 9.17
C HIS A 22 8.25 4.93 8.22
N THR A 23 7.01 4.93 8.72
CA THR A 23 5.81 4.76 7.90
C THR A 23 5.23 6.13 7.61
N VAL A 24 4.91 6.40 6.34
CA VAL A 24 4.19 7.61 5.93
C VAL A 24 2.75 7.22 5.64
N ASN A 25 1.82 7.86 6.35
CA ASN A 25 0.38 7.60 6.19
C ASN A 25 -0.25 8.62 5.25
N GLY A 26 -1.25 8.19 4.50
CA GLY A 26 -2.09 9.05 3.67
C GLY A 26 -3.43 8.38 3.41
N SER A 27 -4.42 9.18 3.00
CA SER A 27 -5.75 8.71 2.66
C SER A 27 -6.26 9.41 1.40
N HIS A 28 -7.11 8.72 0.65
CA HIS A 28 -7.74 9.26 -0.54
C HIS A 28 -9.20 8.82 -0.60
N LYS A 29 -10.10 9.79 -0.87
CA LYS A 29 -11.53 9.54 -1.01
C LYS A 29 -11.90 9.56 -2.48
N PHE A 30 -12.27 8.40 -3.01
CA PHE A 30 -12.76 8.26 -4.38
C PHE A 30 -14.29 8.14 -4.39
N VAL A 31 -14.98 9.04 -5.10
CA VAL A 31 -16.44 9.08 -5.20
C VAL A 31 -16.86 8.80 -6.63
N ILE A 32 -17.63 7.73 -6.84
CA ILE A 32 -18.23 7.40 -8.14
C ILE A 32 -19.68 7.88 -8.13
N GLN A 33 -19.96 8.93 -8.90
CA GLN A 33 -21.32 9.39 -9.11
C GLN A 33 -21.98 8.57 -10.22
N GLY A 34 -23.25 8.23 -10.06
CA GLY A 34 -23.99 7.45 -11.07
C GLY A 34 -23.54 5.99 -11.18
N TYR A 35 -23.12 5.36 -10.08
CA TYR A 35 -22.65 3.96 -10.06
C TYR A 35 -23.55 2.96 -10.81
N SER A 36 -24.87 3.14 -10.78
CA SER A 36 -25.80 2.27 -11.52
C SER A 36 -25.54 2.25 -13.02
N LEU A 37 -25.05 3.36 -13.60
CA LEU A 37 -24.67 3.47 -15.01
C LEU A 37 -23.28 2.87 -15.30
N ALA A 38 -22.44 2.72 -14.28
CA ALA A 38 -21.14 2.08 -14.40
C ALA A 38 -21.23 0.54 -14.44
N LYS A 39 -22.33 -0.04 -13.95
CA LYS A 39 -22.58 -1.48 -14.05
C LYS A 39 -22.92 -1.86 -15.49
N GLY A 40 -22.37 -2.97 -15.97
CA GLY A 40 -22.48 -3.40 -17.37
C GLY A 40 -21.43 -2.79 -18.30
N MET A 41 -20.43 -2.07 -17.78
CA MET A 41 -19.25 -1.66 -18.55
C MET A 41 -18.50 -2.86 -19.14
N GLY A 42 -18.58 -4.01 -18.48
CA GLY A 42 -17.98 -5.28 -18.87
C GLY A 42 -16.83 -5.68 -17.95
N VAL A 43 -16.66 -6.99 -17.76
CA VAL A 43 -15.61 -7.56 -16.89
C VAL A 43 -14.22 -7.08 -17.30
N GLY A 44 -13.40 -6.75 -16.30
CA GLY A 44 -12.03 -6.29 -16.52
C GLY A 44 -11.91 -4.82 -16.93
N LYS A 45 -13.03 -4.10 -17.13
CA LYS A 45 -13.00 -2.63 -17.30
C LYS A 45 -13.08 -1.95 -15.93
N HIS A 46 -12.31 -0.88 -15.76
CA HIS A 46 -12.26 -0.14 -14.51
C HIS A 46 -12.51 1.36 -14.70
N ILE A 47 -12.84 2.00 -13.59
CA ILE A 47 -12.82 3.44 -13.39
C ILE A 47 -11.65 3.73 -12.44
N ALA A 48 -10.74 4.61 -12.84
CA ALA A 48 -9.62 5.03 -12.02
C ALA A 48 -9.98 6.29 -11.22
N SER A 49 -9.48 6.40 -9.99
CA SER A 49 -9.44 7.66 -9.25
C SER A 49 -8.43 8.63 -9.87
N ASP A 50 -8.45 9.87 -9.40
CA ASP A 50 -7.31 10.76 -9.54
C ASP A 50 -6.07 10.17 -8.86
N VAL A 51 -4.91 10.57 -9.35
CA VAL A 51 -3.62 10.19 -8.77
C VAL A 51 -3.39 10.98 -7.48
N PHE A 52 -2.92 10.30 -6.43
CA PHE A 52 -2.61 10.92 -5.14
C PHE A 52 -1.22 10.49 -4.62
N ALA A 53 -0.58 11.38 -3.87
CA ALA A 53 0.80 11.19 -3.41
C ALA A 53 0.87 10.78 -1.93
N VAL A 54 1.57 9.67 -1.65
CA VAL A 54 1.85 9.18 -0.28
C VAL A 54 3.24 8.55 -0.24
N GLY A 55 4.04 8.90 0.77
CA GLY A 55 5.35 8.28 0.98
C GLY A 55 6.36 8.49 -0.15
N GLY A 56 6.21 9.56 -0.94
CA GLY A 56 7.06 9.84 -2.11
C GLY A 56 6.65 9.11 -3.40
N TYR A 57 5.55 8.35 -3.37
CA TYR A 57 5.02 7.63 -4.52
C TYR A 57 3.65 8.16 -4.92
N GLN A 58 3.31 7.95 -6.18
CA GLN A 58 1.99 8.26 -6.73
C GLN A 58 1.16 6.97 -6.79
N TRP A 59 -0.10 7.09 -6.40
CA TRP A 59 -1.05 5.99 -6.26
C TRP A 59 -2.36 6.33 -6.96
N ALA A 60 -3.13 5.31 -7.33
CA ALA A 60 -4.50 5.45 -7.81
C ALA A 60 -5.35 4.27 -7.33
N ILE A 61 -6.66 4.46 -7.21
CA ILE A 61 -7.62 3.39 -6.90
C ILE A 61 -8.29 2.96 -8.20
N TYR A 62 -8.26 1.66 -8.50
CA TYR A 62 -8.97 1.09 -9.65
C TYR A 62 -10.21 0.33 -9.19
N PHE A 63 -11.37 0.78 -9.66
CA PHE A 63 -12.66 0.18 -9.35
C PHE A 63 -13.22 -0.55 -10.57
N TYR A 64 -13.49 -1.85 -10.44
CA TYR A 64 -14.06 -2.71 -11.47
C TYR A 64 -15.53 -3.02 -11.13
N PRO A 65 -16.51 -2.33 -11.77
CA PRO A 65 -17.91 -2.50 -11.44
C PRO A 65 -18.43 -3.92 -11.69
N ASP A 66 -17.92 -4.60 -12.71
CA ASP A 66 -18.32 -5.96 -13.10
C ASP A 66 -17.27 -7.03 -12.74
N GLY A 67 -16.36 -6.68 -11.82
CA GLY A 67 -15.27 -7.56 -11.40
C GLY A 67 -14.07 -7.51 -12.33
N LYS A 68 -12.93 -7.99 -11.83
CA LYS A 68 -11.64 -7.96 -12.54
C LYS A 68 -11.43 -9.15 -13.48
N ASN A 69 -11.93 -10.33 -13.11
CA ASN A 69 -11.69 -11.58 -13.83
C ASN A 69 -13.01 -12.18 -14.34
N PRO A 70 -13.04 -12.69 -15.59
CA PRO A 70 -14.25 -13.28 -16.19
C PRO A 70 -14.71 -14.54 -15.46
N ASP A 71 -13.77 -15.29 -14.86
CA ASP A 71 -14.05 -16.53 -14.14
C ASP A 71 -14.94 -16.33 -12.91
N ASP A 72 -14.99 -15.10 -12.39
CA ASP A 72 -15.79 -14.73 -11.22
C ASP A 72 -17.26 -14.46 -11.56
N ASN A 73 -17.64 -14.60 -12.84
CA ASN A 73 -19.01 -14.42 -13.37
C ASN A 73 -19.68 -13.10 -12.94
N SER A 74 -18.91 -12.02 -12.77
CA SER A 74 -19.39 -10.71 -12.28
C SER A 74 -20.12 -10.77 -10.92
N ALA A 75 -19.84 -11.78 -10.09
CA ALA A 75 -20.51 -11.99 -8.81
C ALA A 75 -20.23 -10.89 -7.78
N TYR A 76 -19.12 -10.15 -7.96
CA TYR A 76 -18.70 -9.07 -7.08
C TYR A 76 -18.02 -7.94 -7.86
N VAL A 77 -18.01 -6.76 -7.23
CA VAL A 77 -17.14 -5.65 -7.65
C VAL A 77 -15.71 -5.93 -7.17
N SER A 78 -14.70 -5.39 -7.86
CA SER A 78 -13.31 -5.48 -7.42
C SER A 78 -12.71 -4.10 -7.24
N VAL A 79 -11.90 -3.91 -6.22
CA VAL A 79 -11.23 -2.63 -5.91
C VAL A 79 -9.77 -2.92 -5.64
N PHE A 80 -8.89 -2.15 -6.26
CA PHE A 80 -7.44 -2.31 -6.14
C PHE A 80 -6.77 -0.97 -5.84
N ILE A 81 -5.67 -1.02 -5.11
CA ILE A 81 -4.70 0.08 -5.05
C ILE A 81 -3.62 -0.17 -6.10
N ALA A 82 -3.30 0.84 -6.89
CA ALA A 82 -2.34 0.76 -7.98
C ALA A 82 -1.18 1.74 -7.76
N LEU A 83 0.05 1.29 -8.01
CA LEU A 83 1.22 2.17 -8.04
C LEU A 83 1.24 2.94 -9.38
N ALA A 84 1.08 4.26 -9.32
CA ALA A 84 1.00 5.13 -10.50
C ALA A 84 2.34 5.79 -10.89
N SER A 85 3.28 5.89 -9.96
CA SER A 85 4.66 6.33 -10.24
C SER A 85 5.55 5.14 -10.59
N ASP A 86 6.71 5.43 -11.20
CA ASP A 86 7.80 4.47 -11.25
C ASP A 86 8.32 4.21 -9.83
N GLY A 87 8.70 2.96 -9.58
CA GLY A 87 9.19 2.50 -8.29
C GLY A 87 9.47 1.01 -8.35
N THR A 88 10.52 0.58 -7.65
CA THR A 88 10.89 -0.83 -7.50
C THR A 88 10.75 -1.21 -6.03
N ASP A 89 10.08 -2.32 -5.77
CA ASP A 89 9.88 -2.89 -4.44
C ASP A 89 9.29 -1.91 -3.40
N VAL A 90 8.25 -1.16 -3.82
CA VAL A 90 7.53 -0.26 -2.93
C VAL A 90 6.71 -1.07 -1.95
N ARG A 91 7.00 -0.92 -0.65
CA ARG A 91 6.29 -1.60 0.44
C ARG A 91 5.15 -0.73 0.96
N ALA A 92 3.92 -1.23 0.92
CA ALA A 92 2.75 -0.52 1.39
C ALA A 92 1.84 -1.41 2.26
N LEU A 93 1.25 -0.79 3.28
CA LEU A 93 0.05 -1.27 3.96
C LEU A 93 -1.09 -0.34 3.59
N PHE A 94 -2.28 -0.89 3.41
CA PHE A 94 -3.46 -0.10 3.07
C PHE A 94 -4.71 -0.75 3.63
N GLU A 95 -5.74 0.07 3.71
CA GLU A 95 -7.10 -0.30 4.04
C GLU A 95 -8.00 0.27 2.93
N LEU A 96 -8.86 -0.57 2.36
CA LEU A 96 -9.87 -0.17 1.42
C LEU A 96 -11.23 -0.25 2.11
N THR A 97 -11.89 0.90 2.22
CA THR A 97 -13.18 1.04 2.90
C THR A 97 -14.26 1.48 1.92
N LEU A 98 -15.25 0.62 1.70
CA LEU A 98 -16.48 1.00 1.02
C LEU A 98 -17.42 1.65 2.02
N VAL A 99 -17.63 2.95 1.85
CA VAL A 99 -18.36 3.79 2.80
C VAL A 99 -19.86 3.61 2.64
N ASP A 100 -20.50 2.99 3.63
CA ASP A 100 -21.95 3.05 3.85
C ASP A 100 -22.47 4.51 3.86
N GLN A 101 -23.43 4.77 2.97
CA GLN A 101 -24.07 6.07 2.78
C GLN A 101 -25.35 6.26 3.61
N THR A 102 -25.85 5.21 4.26
CA THR A 102 -27.07 5.26 5.08
C THR A 102 -26.86 5.97 6.42
N GLY A 103 -25.61 6.26 6.78
CA GLY A 103 -25.25 6.89 8.05
C GLY A 103 -25.25 5.93 9.25
N GLN A 104 -25.48 4.64 9.04
CA GLN A 104 -25.50 3.63 10.09
C GLN A 104 -24.10 3.10 10.47
N GLY A 105 -23.06 3.52 9.72
CA GLY A 105 -21.68 3.13 9.98
C GLY A 105 -21.34 1.70 9.54
N ASN A 106 -22.17 1.07 8.70
CA ASN A 106 -21.99 -0.30 8.23
C ASN A 106 -21.00 -0.39 7.06
N HIS A 107 -19.83 0.23 7.21
CA HIS A 107 -18.80 0.25 6.18
C HIS A 107 -18.25 -1.16 5.91
N LYS A 108 -17.99 -1.48 4.64
CA LYS A 108 -17.28 -2.72 4.29
C LYS A 108 -15.79 -2.42 4.21
N VAL A 109 -15.05 -2.88 5.21
CA VAL A 109 -13.61 -2.64 5.36
C VAL A 109 -12.84 -3.88 4.90
N HIS A 110 -11.82 -3.67 4.08
CA HIS A 110 -10.79 -4.67 3.77
C HIS A 110 -9.44 -4.10 4.17
N SER A 111 -8.86 -4.64 5.25
CA SER A 111 -7.65 -4.12 5.86
C SER A 111 -6.53 -5.14 5.86
N HIS A 112 -5.30 -4.64 5.68
CA HIS A 112 -4.07 -5.42 5.79
C HIS A 112 -3.23 -5.05 7.00
N PHE A 113 -3.75 -4.18 7.85
CA PHE A 113 -3.09 -3.83 9.10
C PHE A 113 -3.15 -4.96 10.13
N ASP A 114 -4.20 -5.80 10.08
CA ASP A 114 -4.47 -6.83 11.10
C ASP A 114 -4.00 -8.24 10.72
N ARG A 115 -3.44 -8.45 9.52
CA ARG A 115 -2.89 -9.76 9.17
C ARG A 115 -1.60 -10.00 9.95
N SER A 116 -1.54 -11.16 10.61
CA SER A 116 -0.35 -11.72 11.25
C SER A 116 0.92 -11.37 10.46
N LEU A 117 1.99 -11.01 11.19
CA LEU A 117 3.32 -10.60 10.71
C LEU A 117 3.92 -11.47 9.58
N GLU A 118 3.35 -12.64 9.31
CA GLU A 118 3.69 -13.52 8.19
C GLU A 118 3.43 -12.91 6.79
N SER A 119 2.49 -11.98 6.63
CA SER A 119 2.16 -11.42 5.29
C SER A 119 2.89 -10.12 4.93
N GLY A 120 3.56 -9.46 5.89
CA GLY A 120 4.33 -8.23 5.69
C GLY A 120 3.58 -7.09 4.97
N PRO A 121 4.23 -5.93 4.77
CA PRO A 121 3.74 -4.95 3.82
C PRO A 121 3.81 -5.51 2.39
N TYR A 122 2.82 -5.22 1.55
CA TYR A 122 2.81 -5.67 0.16
C TYR A 122 3.87 -4.96 -0.65
N THR A 123 4.56 -5.72 -1.49
CA THR A 123 5.58 -5.20 -2.40
C THR A 123 4.98 -4.99 -3.79
N LEU A 124 4.78 -3.73 -4.17
CA LEU A 124 4.45 -3.34 -5.53
C LEU A 124 5.75 -3.14 -6.31
N LYS A 125 5.93 -3.95 -7.35
CA LYS A 125 7.23 -4.15 -8.00
C LYS A 125 7.54 -3.12 -9.08
N TYR A 126 6.52 -2.59 -9.74
CA TYR A 126 6.64 -1.67 -10.87
C TYR A 126 5.36 -0.86 -11.06
N LYS A 127 5.45 0.24 -11.83
CA LYS A 127 4.31 1.08 -12.20
C LYS A 127 3.18 0.27 -12.84
N GLY A 128 1.97 0.40 -12.32
CA GLY A 128 0.79 -0.37 -12.73
C GLY A 128 0.63 -1.71 -12.00
N SER A 129 1.57 -2.10 -11.13
CA SER A 129 1.31 -3.16 -10.16
C SER A 129 0.09 -2.78 -9.33
N MET A 130 -0.79 -3.75 -9.10
CA MET A 130 -2.03 -3.58 -8.35
C MET A 130 -2.07 -4.61 -7.22
N TRP A 131 -2.74 -4.24 -6.14
CA TRP A 131 -3.11 -5.15 -5.08
C TRP A 131 -4.59 -4.97 -4.74
#